data_AF-A0A444V035-F1
#
_entry.id   AF-A0A444V035-F1
#
_cell.length_a   1.000
_cell.length_b   1.000
_cell.length_c   1.000
_cell.angle_alpha   90.00
_cell.angle_beta   90.00
_cell.angle_gamma   90.00
#
_symmetry.space_group_name_H-M   'P 1'
#
loop_
_entity.id
_entity.type
_entity.pdbx_description
1 polymer ?
#
loop_
_entity_poly.entity_id
_entity_poly.type
_entity_poly.pdbx_seq_one_letter_code
_entity_poly.pdbx_strand_id
1 'polypeptide(L)'
;MRVGVLAKGLLLKGDKNVNLVLLCSEKPNSNLLTRIVENLPKQLAGSNEEAAIILTSCVEPRMQVIITLTSPIIREENARDGEWKMSCFMLPDGAIAAELALFPIGTSCRAMELLVEKAISSAAGPLSPGDALRRVFECISSGILLPGGPGLVDPCEKNPTDTLTSVSEQQREDITSSAQFALRLLAFRQIHKVLGMDPLPQMNPRFSVRNTRKRRRDNSDGVDGFEGEGKKDKKDYDNY
;
A
#
# COMPACT_ATOMS: atom_id res chain seq x y z
N MET A 1 -19.74 -13.98 5.74
CA MET A 1 -18.26 -13.95 5.70
C MET A 1 -17.79 -12.50 5.69
N ARG A 2 -16.72 -12.17 6.42
CA ARG A 2 -16.09 -10.84 6.31
C ARG A 2 -15.27 -10.80 5.02
N VAL A 3 -15.31 -9.69 4.28
CA VAL A 3 -14.49 -9.49 3.08
C VAL A 3 -13.90 -8.09 3.05
N GLY A 4 -13.06 -7.81 2.05
CA GLY A 4 -12.48 -6.48 1.83
C GLY A 4 -11.55 -6.05 2.97
N VAL A 5 -11.50 -4.74 3.20
CA VAL A 5 -10.58 -4.12 4.17
C VAL A 5 -10.80 -4.59 5.61
N LEU A 6 -12.04 -4.91 6.00
CA LEU A 6 -12.34 -5.45 7.33
C LEU A 6 -11.67 -6.82 7.54
N ALA A 7 -11.79 -7.72 6.56
CA ALA A 7 -11.23 -9.07 6.68
C ALA A 7 -9.70 -9.09 6.67
N LYS A 8 -9.10 -8.09 6.00
CA LYS A 8 -7.65 -7.95 5.86
C LYS A 8 -7.02 -7.12 6.98
N GLY A 9 -7.82 -6.53 7.87
CA GLY A 9 -7.32 -5.66 8.94
C GLY A 9 -6.75 -4.32 8.45
N LEU A 10 -7.23 -3.82 7.31
CA LEU A 10 -6.75 -2.60 6.65
C LEU A 10 -7.64 -1.38 6.90
N LEU A 11 -8.49 -1.42 7.93
CA LEU A 11 -9.38 -0.31 8.28
C LEU A 11 -8.58 0.88 8.82
N LEU A 12 -8.86 2.06 8.28
CA LEU A 12 -8.26 3.33 8.68
C LEU A 12 -9.24 4.19 9.48
N LYS A 13 -8.70 5.19 10.18
CA LYS A 13 -9.52 6.15 10.93
C LYS A 13 -10.40 6.94 9.95
N GLY A 14 -11.70 6.88 10.16
CA GLY A 14 -12.69 7.53 9.30
C GLY A 14 -13.42 6.57 8.36
N ASP A 15 -12.95 5.33 8.25
CA ASP A 15 -13.67 4.29 7.52
C ASP A 15 -14.97 3.97 8.24
N LYS A 16 -16.08 4.20 7.55
CA LYS A 16 -17.43 3.92 8.04
C LYS A 16 -18.07 2.74 7.33
N ASN A 17 -17.45 2.23 6.27
CA ASN A 17 -18.04 1.22 5.40
C ASN A 17 -17.38 -0.15 5.63
N VAL A 18 -18.21 -1.16 5.79
CA VAL A 18 -17.78 -2.55 6.03
C VAL A 18 -18.48 -3.47 5.07
N ASN A 19 -17.72 -4.37 4.44
CA ASN A 19 -18.26 -5.30 3.46
C ASN A 19 -18.32 -6.73 4.01
N LEU A 20 -19.48 -7.34 3.88
CA LEU A 20 -19.75 -8.74 4.20
C LEU A 20 -20.28 -9.45 2.96
N VAL A 21 -19.96 -10.73 2.82
CA VAL A 21 -20.54 -11.60 1.79
C VAL A 21 -21.34 -12.70 2.47
N LEU A 22 -22.61 -12.84 2.09
CA LEU A 22 -23.46 -13.95 2.51
C LEU A 22 -23.50 -14.99 1.38
N LEU A 23 -22.96 -16.17 1.66
CA LEU A 23 -23.01 -17.29 0.72
C LEU A 23 -24.36 -18.00 0.86
N CYS A 24 -25.10 -18.06 -0.24
CA CYS A 24 -26.35 -18.80 -0.36
C CYS A 24 -26.10 -20.08 -1.17
N SER A 25 -26.80 -21.17 -0.82
CA SER A 25 -26.75 -22.41 -1.61
C SER A 25 -27.42 -22.26 -2.98
N GLU A 26 -28.44 -21.41 -3.09
CA GLU A 26 -29.17 -21.09 -4.32
C GLU A 26 -28.91 -19.64 -4.75
N LYS A 27 -29.24 -19.29 -6.01
CA LYS A 27 -29.15 -17.91 -6.52
C LYS A 27 -30.03 -17.00 -5.64
N PRO A 28 -29.51 -15.85 -5.16
CA PRO A 28 -30.27 -14.95 -4.30
C PRO A 28 -31.45 -14.37 -5.08
N ASN A 29 -32.65 -14.63 -4.56
CA ASN A 29 -33.90 -14.14 -5.12
C ASN A 29 -34.38 -12.91 -4.33
N SER A 30 -35.20 -12.05 -4.95
CA SER A 30 -35.80 -10.88 -4.29
C SER A 30 -36.55 -11.26 -2.99
N ASN A 31 -37.23 -12.41 -2.99
CA ASN A 31 -37.93 -12.94 -1.82
C ASN A 31 -36.99 -13.21 -0.63
N LEU A 32 -35.76 -13.66 -0.89
CA LEU A 32 -34.77 -13.93 0.17
C LEU A 32 -34.27 -12.62 0.79
N LEU A 33 -34.01 -11.60 -0.04
CA LEU A 33 -33.61 -10.28 0.43
C LEU A 33 -34.69 -9.67 1.34
N THR A 34 -35.95 -9.71 0.93
CA THR A 34 -37.07 -9.19 1.72
C THR A 34 -37.18 -9.90 3.08
N ARG A 35 -37.10 -11.24 3.10
CA ARG A 35 -37.13 -12.01 4.36
C ARG A 35 -35.98 -11.66 5.30
N ILE A 36 -34.78 -11.42 4.77
CA ILE A 36 -33.62 -11.06 5.59
C ILE A 36 -33.82 -9.67 6.20
N VAL A 37 -34.31 -8.70 5.42
CA VAL A 37 -34.57 -7.34 5.92
C VAL A 37 -35.70 -7.33 6.95
N GLU A 38 -36.76 -8.12 6.76
CA GLU A 38 -37.88 -8.23 7.72
C GLU A 38 -37.47 -8.82 9.07
N ASN A 39 -36.51 -9.75 9.08
CA ASN A 39 -35.98 -10.36 10.30
C ASN A 39 -34.84 -9.55 10.93
N LEU A 40 -34.42 -8.46 10.28
CA LEU A 40 -33.33 -7.65 10.77
C LEU A 40 -33.83 -6.74 11.92
N PRO A 41 -33.04 -6.53 12.98
CA PRO A 41 -33.50 -5.77 14.14
C PRO A 41 -33.90 -4.35 13.72
N LYS A 42 -35.02 -3.84 14.27
CA LYS A 42 -35.56 -2.49 14.01
C LYS A 42 -34.56 -1.33 14.24
N GLN A 43 -33.44 -1.61 14.90
CA GLN A 43 -32.36 -0.65 15.16
C GLN A 43 -31.44 -0.43 13.94
N LEU A 44 -31.52 -1.29 12.93
CA LEU A 44 -30.75 -1.20 11.70
C LEU A 44 -31.69 -0.88 10.55
N ALA A 45 -31.50 0.29 9.93
CA ALA A 45 -32.21 0.62 8.70
C ALA A 45 -31.56 -0.16 7.55
N GLY A 46 -32.31 -1.09 6.96
CA GLY A 46 -31.91 -1.90 5.81
C GLY A 46 -32.55 -1.39 4.51
N SER A 47 -31.75 -1.08 3.49
CA SER A 47 -32.24 -0.89 2.11
C SER A 47 -31.86 -2.08 1.22
N ASN A 48 -32.70 -2.36 0.22
CA ASN A 48 -32.52 -3.45 -0.74
C ASN A 48 -32.09 -2.87 -2.10
N GLU A 49 -30.92 -3.24 -2.58
CA GLU A 49 -30.47 -3.03 -3.97
C GLU A 49 -30.12 -4.40 -4.55
N GLU A 50 -30.22 -4.60 -5.87
CA GLU A 50 -30.14 -5.90 -6.56
C GLU A 50 -29.02 -6.85 -6.08
N ALA A 51 -29.32 -7.73 -5.11
CA ALA A 51 -28.42 -8.67 -4.42
C ALA A 51 -27.50 -8.11 -3.32
N ALA A 52 -27.75 -6.90 -2.81
CA ALA A 52 -27.06 -6.34 -1.65
C ALA A 52 -28.04 -5.74 -0.62
N ILE A 53 -27.73 -5.93 0.66
CA ILE A 53 -28.44 -5.34 1.79
C ILE A 53 -27.51 -4.33 2.46
N ILE A 54 -27.93 -3.07 2.56
CA ILE A 54 -27.13 -2.02 3.19
C ILE A 54 -27.73 -1.71 4.55
N LEU A 55 -26.95 -1.93 5.61
CA LEU A 55 -27.33 -1.65 6.99
C LEU A 55 -26.65 -0.37 7.44
N THR A 56 -27.43 0.63 7.81
CA THR A 56 -26.88 1.89 8.35
C THR A 56 -27.17 1.98 9.85
N SER A 57 -26.12 2.20 10.65
CA SER A 57 -26.27 2.52 12.08
C SER A 57 -26.98 3.86 12.26
N CYS A 58 -28.01 3.87 13.11
CA CYS A 58 -28.72 5.08 13.52
C CYS A 58 -28.00 5.85 14.66
N VAL A 59 -26.93 5.28 15.21
CA VAL A 59 -26.11 5.87 16.28
C VAL A 59 -24.78 6.38 15.70
N GLU A 60 -24.37 7.58 16.11
CA GLU A 60 -23.10 8.18 15.72
C GLU A 60 -21.92 7.41 16.35
N PRO A 61 -20.89 7.01 15.57
CA PRO A 61 -20.70 7.26 14.13
C PRO A 61 -21.55 6.34 13.25
N ARG A 62 -22.18 6.91 12.21
CA ARG A 62 -23.01 6.20 11.24
C ARG A 62 -22.19 5.22 10.39
N MET A 63 -21.91 4.05 10.93
CA MET A 63 -21.30 2.93 10.19
C MET A 63 -22.31 2.33 9.22
N GLN A 64 -21.84 1.96 8.03
CA GLN A 64 -22.59 1.23 7.02
C GLN A 64 -21.99 -0.17 6.85
N VAL A 65 -22.84 -1.19 6.93
CA VAL A 65 -22.48 -2.57 6.64
C VAL A 65 -23.18 -2.99 5.37
N ILE A 66 -22.41 -3.25 4.32
CA ILE A 66 -22.90 -3.69 3.01
C ILE A 66 -22.77 -5.21 2.98
N ILE A 67 -23.90 -5.91 2.88
CA ILE A 67 -23.98 -7.36 2.81
C ILE A 67 -24.32 -7.75 1.37
N THR A 68 -23.36 -8.25 0.62
CA THR A 68 -23.58 -8.77 -0.74
C THR A 68 -23.95 -10.25 -0.66
N LEU A 69 -25.07 -10.63 -1.25
CA LEU A 69 -25.48 -12.03 -1.36
C LEU A 69 -24.91 -12.59 -2.66
N THR A 70 -24.27 -13.76 -2.55
CA THR A 70 -23.77 -14.48 -3.73
C THR A 70 -23.96 -15.96 -3.52
N SER A 71 -23.98 -16.71 -4.62
CA SER A 71 -23.96 -18.16 -4.60
C SER A 71 -22.80 -18.66 -5.46
N PRO A 72 -22.20 -19.82 -5.12
CA PRO A 72 -21.17 -20.43 -5.96
C PRO A 72 -21.60 -20.64 -7.42
N ILE A 73 -22.91 -20.79 -7.65
CA ILE A 73 -23.54 -21.03 -8.94
C ILE A 73 -23.49 -19.77 -9.85
N ILE A 74 -23.52 -18.56 -9.29
CA ILE A 74 -23.48 -17.30 -10.08
C ILE A 74 -22.10 -17.05 -10.70
N ARG A 75 -21.04 -17.58 -10.09
CA ARG A 75 -19.65 -17.37 -10.55
C ARG A 75 -19.39 -17.99 -11.93
N GLU A 76 -20.22 -18.93 -12.37
CA GLU A 76 -20.10 -19.54 -13.69
C GLU A 76 -20.68 -18.66 -14.83
N GLU A 77 -21.47 -17.61 -14.53
CA GLU A 77 -22.29 -16.90 -15.54
C GLU A 77 -21.80 -15.47 -15.89
N ASN A 78 -21.29 -14.67 -14.93
CA ASN A 78 -21.02 -13.24 -15.15
C ASN A 78 -19.54 -12.85 -14.90
N ALA A 79 -18.78 -12.71 -15.98
CA ALA A 79 -17.43 -12.13 -16.00
C ALA A 79 -17.37 -10.93 -16.97
N ARG A 80 -18.26 -9.94 -16.81
CA ARG A 80 -18.25 -8.73 -17.65
C ARG A 80 -18.29 -7.44 -16.83
N ASP A 81 -17.17 -6.72 -16.97
CA ASP A 81 -17.07 -5.27 -17.19
C ASP A 81 -17.66 -4.35 -16.12
N GLY A 82 -16.83 -4.02 -15.13
CA GLY A 82 -16.98 -2.80 -14.34
C GLY A 82 -15.95 -1.77 -14.80
N GLU A 83 -16.42 -0.68 -15.39
CA GLU A 83 -15.61 0.49 -15.73
C GLU A 83 -15.30 1.28 -14.45
N TRP A 84 -14.01 1.50 -14.13
CA TRP A 84 -13.59 2.25 -12.95
C TRP A 84 -12.57 3.32 -13.33
N LYS A 85 -12.90 4.59 -13.06
CA LYS A 85 -12.00 5.73 -13.32
C LYS A 85 -11.02 5.89 -12.17
N MET A 86 -9.75 5.60 -12.42
CA MET A 86 -8.63 6.05 -11.58
C MET A 86 -8.29 7.49 -11.94
N SER A 87 -8.84 8.48 -11.25
CA SER A 87 -8.39 9.85 -11.39
C SER A 87 -7.13 10.08 -10.54
N CYS A 88 -5.98 10.11 -11.19
CA CYS A 88 -4.78 10.72 -10.63
C CYS A 88 -4.99 12.25 -10.66
N PHE A 89 -5.29 12.87 -9.52
CA PHE A 89 -5.23 14.33 -9.42
C PHE A 89 -3.79 14.73 -9.12
N MET A 90 -3.09 15.19 -10.15
CA MET A 90 -1.87 15.99 -9.98
C MET A 90 -2.27 17.28 -9.27
N LEU A 91 -1.79 17.51 -8.04
CA LEU A 91 -1.96 18.82 -7.40
C LEU A 91 -1.16 19.88 -8.20
N PRO A 92 -1.71 21.10 -8.34
CA PRO A 92 -1.10 22.17 -9.15
C PRO A 92 0.26 22.66 -8.65
N ASP A 93 0.68 22.31 -7.42
CA ASP A 93 1.88 22.86 -6.78
C ASP A 93 3.08 21.90 -6.72
N GLY A 94 3.10 20.80 -7.49
CA GLY A 94 4.25 19.89 -7.55
C GLY A 94 4.52 19.12 -6.24
N ALA A 95 3.63 19.23 -5.26
CA ALA A 95 3.52 18.27 -4.17
C ALA A 95 2.91 16.99 -4.74
N ILE A 96 3.67 15.90 -4.70
CA ILE A 96 3.07 14.56 -4.67
C ILE A 96 2.33 14.53 -3.34
N ALA A 97 1.07 14.98 -3.30
CA ALA A 97 0.18 14.29 -2.39
C ALA A 97 0.20 12.86 -2.90
N ALA A 98 0.67 11.93 -2.08
CA ALA A 98 0.14 10.58 -2.13
C ALA A 98 -1.35 10.64 -1.74
N GLU A 99 -2.14 11.38 -2.51
CA GLU A 99 -3.45 10.92 -2.91
C GLU A 99 -3.23 9.83 -3.98
N LEU A 100 -2.52 8.74 -3.68
CA LEU A 100 -3.19 7.52 -3.23
C LEU A 100 -4.45 7.74 -2.35
N ALA A 101 -5.38 8.58 -2.82
CA ALA A 101 -6.65 8.83 -2.19
C ALA A 101 -7.42 7.53 -2.33
N LEU A 102 -7.30 6.72 -1.28
CA LEU A 102 -8.44 6.28 -0.50
C LEU A 102 -9.76 6.89 -1.01
N PHE A 103 -10.46 6.11 -1.85
CA PHE A 103 -11.91 6.00 -2.10
C PHE A 103 -12.28 5.97 -3.60
N PRO A 104 -13.23 5.11 -4.06
CA PRO A 104 -14.25 4.43 -3.27
C PRO A 104 -13.86 3.00 -2.85
N ILE A 105 -14.20 2.71 -1.59
CA ILE A 105 -14.16 1.39 -0.96
C ILE A 105 -15.03 0.43 -1.77
N GLY A 106 -14.40 -0.56 -2.39
CA GLY A 106 -15.12 -1.69 -3.00
C GLY A 106 -14.20 -2.63 -3.75
N THR A 107 -13.42 -2.11 -4.71
CA THR A 107 -12.70 -2.94 -5.68
C THR A 107 -11.30 -2.43 -6.06
N SER A 108 -10.94 -1.17 -5.78
CA SER A 108 -9.62 -0.60 -6.13
C SER A 108 -8.45 -1.08 -5.27
N CYS A 109 -8.70 -1.75 -4.14
CA CYS A 109 -7.65 -2.25 -3.25
C CYS A 109 -6.84 -3.41 -3.82
N ARG A 110 -7.40 -4.21 -4.75
CA ARG A 110 -6.75 -5.46 -5.19
C ARG A 110 -5.45 -5.25 -5.95
N ALA A 111 -5.39 -4.29 -6.87
CA ALA A 111 -4.18 -4.02 -7.64
C ALA A 111 -3.04 -3.53 -6.74
N MET A 112 -3.33 -2.58 -5.84
CA MET A 112 -2.33 -2.07 -4.91
C MET A 112 -1.88 -3.14 -3.91
N GLU A 113 -2.80 -3.90 -3.32
CA GLU A 113 -2.47 -4.99 -2.40
C GLU A 113 -1.59 -6.05 -3.07
N LEU A 114 -1.94 -6.48 -4.28
CA LEU A 114 -1.20 -7.49 -5.03
C LEU A 114 0.18 -6.96 -5.45
N LEU A 115 0.27 -5.69 -5.83
CA LEU A 115 1.54 -5.03 -6.15
C LEU A 115 2.45 -4.95 -4.92
N VAL A 116 1.90 -4.54 -3.77
CA VAL A 116 2.64 -4.45 -2.51
C VAL A 116 3.09 -5.82 -2.05
N GLU A 117 2.22 -6.83 -2.11
CA GLU A 117 2.54 -8.22 -1.81
C GLU A 117 3.69 -8.71 -2.69
N LYS A 118 3.56 -8.62 -4.03
CA LYS A 118 4.63 -9.05 -4.95
C LYS A 118 5.94 -8.29 -4.74
N ALA A 119 5.88 -6.98 -4.51
CA ALA A 119 7.07 -6.16 -4.29
C ALA A 119 7.81 -6.58 -3.03
N ILE A 120 7.10 -6.79 -1.92
CA ILE A 120 7.69 -7.18 -0.63
C ILE A 120 8.12 -8.65 -0.65
N SER A 121 7.29 -9.55 -1.17
CA SER A 121 7.58 -10.99 -1.29
C SER A 121 8.78 -11.29 -2.19
N SER A 122 9.12 -10.37 -3.11
CA SER A 122 10.34 -10.48 -3.92
C SER A 122 11.65 -10.16 -3.17
N ALA A 123 11.57 -9.64 -1.95
CA ALA A 123 12.75 -9.29 -1.16
C ALA A 123 13.41 -10.52 -0.55
N ALA A 124 14.74 -10.52 -0.43
CA ALA A 124 15.51 -11.63 0.13
C ALA A 124 15.33 -11.83 1.66
N GLY A 125 14.56 -10.96 2.32
CA GLY A 125 14.34 -11.02 3.76
C GLY A 125 13.30 -9.99 4.23
N PRO A 126 12.99 -9.97 5.53
CA PRO A 126 12.02 -9.05 6.11
C PRO A 126 12.50 -7.60 5.98
N LEU A 127 11.59 -6.72 5.55
CA LEU A 127 11.87 -5.30 5.37
C LEU A 127 11.30 -4.47 6.51
N SER A 128 11.99 -3.38 6.86
CA SER A 128 11.40 -2.33 7.69
C SER A 128 10.27 -1.62 6.93
N PRO A 129 9.30 -0.97 7.59
CA PRO A 129 8.24 -0.26 6.88
C PRO A 129 8.75 0.79 5.88
N GLY A 130 9.83 1.50 6.22
CA GLY A 130 10.45 2.49 5.33
C GLY A 130 11.13 1.86 4.12
N ASP A 131 11.82 0.73 4.31
CA ASP A 131 12.45 -0.01 3.20
C ASP A 131 11.41 -0.72 2.33
N ALA A 132 10.34 -1.24 2.93
CA ALA A 132 9.20 -1.82 2.21
C ALA A 132 8.52 -0.76 1.34
N LEU A 133 8.27 0.44 1.86
CA LEU A 133 7.73 1.56 1.09
C LEU A 133 8.65 1.91 -0.09
N ARG A 134 9.97 2.05 0.15
CA ARG A 134 10.94 2.31 -0.91
C ARG A 134 10.92 1.21 -1.97
N ARG A 135 10.89 -0.06 -1.55
CA ARG A 135 10.82 -1.24 -2.43
C ARG A 135 9.60 -1.20 -3.35
N VAL A 136 8.43 -0.85 -2.81
CA VAL A 136 7.19 -0.72 -3.61
C VAL A 136 7.36 0.35 -4.68
N PHE A 137 7.88 1.52 -4.32
CA PHE A 137 8.14 2.59 -5.29
C PHE A 137 9.22 2.21 -6.32
N GLU A 138 10.24 1.42 -5.95
CA GLU A 138 11.24 0.85 -6.88
C GLU A 138 10.57 -0.03 -7.94
N CYS A 139 9.69 -0.93 -7.51
CA CYS A 139 8.94 -1.81 -8.39
C CYS A 139 8.01 -1.04 -9.34
N ILE A 140 7.33 0.01 -8.87
CA ILE A 140 6.49 0.83 -9.74
C ILE A 140 7.36 1.61 -10.74
N SER A 141 8.43 2.23 -10.25
CA SER A 141 9.33 3.07 -11.03
C SER A 141 10.08 2.32 -12.13
N SER A 142 10.28 1.01 -11.97
CA SER A 142 10.86 0.13 -12.99
C SER A 142 9.91 -0.12 -14.17
N GLY A 143 8.68 0.40 -14.13
CA GLY A 143 7.72 0.30 -15.22
C GLY A 143 6.91 -1.01 -15.21
N ILE A 144 6.71 -1.65 -14.06
CA ILE A 144 5.93 -2.89 -13.96
C ILE A 144 4.48 -2.75 -14.49
N LEU A 145 3.94 -1.51 -14.48
CA LEU A 145 2.59 -1.18 -14.95
C LEU A 145 2.53 -0.84 -16.44
N LEU A 146 3.68 -0.58 -17.09
CA LEU A 146 3.74 -0.14 -18.49
C LEU A 146 3.41 -1.29 -19.47
N PRO A 147 2.88 -0.97 -20.66
CA PRO A 147 2.65 -1.97 -21.70
C PRO A 147 3.97 -2.67 -22.08
N GLY A 148 3.91 -4.00 -22.27
CA GLY A 148 5.10 -4.83 -22.53
C GLY A 148 5.85 -5.32 -21.28
N GLY A 149 5.49 -4.82 -20.09
CA GLY A 149 5.94 -5.37 -18.81
C GLY A 149 5.22 -6.67 -18.42
N PRO A 150 5.64 -7.33 -17.32
CA PRO A 150 5.00 -8.56 -16.84
C PRO A 150 3.55 -8.34 -16.33
N GLY A 151 3.15 -7.09 -16.10
CA GLY A 151 1.80 -6.72 -15.65
C GLY A 151 1.46 -7.27 -14.26
N LEU A 152 0.18 -7.19 -13.91
CA LEU A 152 -0.31 -7.59 -12.60
C LEU A 152 -1.46 -8.59 -12.72
N VAL A 153 -1.12 -9.86 -12.92
CA VAL A 153 -2.11 -10.96 -13.06
C VAL A 153 -2.87 -11.20 -11.75
N ASP A 154 -4.21 -11.19 -11.79
CA ASP A 154 -5.08 -11.47 -10.65
C ASP A 154 -5.06 -12.97 -10.30
N PRO A 155 -4.56 -13.38 -9.12
CA PRO A 155 -4.55 -14.78 -8.68
C PRO A 155 -5.94 -15.32 -8.32
N CYS A 156 -6.95 -14.47 -8.22
CA CYS A 156 -8.33 -14.87 -7.89
C CYS A 156 -9.13 -15.28 -9.13
N GLU A 157 -8.62 -15.01 -10.33
CA GLU A 157 -9.24 -15.37 -11.60
C GLU A 157 -8.66 -16.67 -12.17
N LYS A 158 -9.51 -17.45 -12.84
CA LYS A 158 -9.11 -18.74 -13.42
C LYS A 158 -8.23 -18.55 -14.66
N ASN A 159 -8.53 -17.51 -15.44
CA ASN A 159 -7.78 -17.15 -16.63
C ASN A 159 -6.75 -16.07 -16.27
N PRO A 160 -5.61 -15.98 -16.99
CA PRO A 160 -4.61 -14.95 -16.76
C PRO A 160 -5.18 -13.57 -17.15
N THR A 161 -5.78 -12.90 -16.17
CA THR A 161 -6.40 -11.58 -16.32
C THR A 161 -5.51 -10.53 -15.68
N ASP A 162 -5.08 -9.52 -16.45
CA ASP A 162 -4.35 -8.37 -15.91
C ASP A 162 -5.30 -7.48 -15.09
N THR A 163 -4.96 -7.24 -13.82
CA THR A 163 -5.74 -6.41 -12.88
C THR A 163 -5.76 -4.95 -13.33
N LEU A 164 -4.80 -4.54 -14.17
CA LEU A 164 -4.65 -3.17 -14.66
C LEU A 164 -5.45 -2.89 -15.95
N THR A 165 -6.28 -3.81 -16.42
CA THR A 165 -7.06 -3.66 -17.66
C THR A 165 -7.92 -2.39 -17.70
N SER A 166 -8.38 -1.91 -16.55
CA SER A 166 -9.16 -0.66 -16.43
C SER A 166 -8.32 0.62 -16.45
N VAL A 167 -6.99 0.51 -16.32
CA VAL A 167 -6.08 1.67 -16.24
C VAL A 167 -5.53 1.96 -17.63
N SER A 168 -5.74 3.19 -18.10
CA SER A 168 -5.26 3.63 -19.42
C SER A 168 -3.72 3.67 -19.48
N GLU A 169 -3.17 3.62 -20.69
CA GLU A 169 -1.71 3.72 -20.91
C GLU A 169 -1.15 5.02 -20.33
N GLN A 170 -1.84 6.15 -20.55
CA GLN A 170 -1.45 7.44 -19.98
C GLN A 170 -1.41 7.40 -18.45
N GLN A 171 -2.43 6.81 -17.81
CA GLN A 171 -2.45 6.69 -16.35
C GLN A 171 -1.30 5.82 -15.83
N ARG A 172 -0.95 4.75 -16.55
CA ARG A 172 0.19 3.88 -16.19
C ARG A 172 1.51 4.66 -16.27
N GLU A 173 1.69 5.51 -17.28
CA GLU A 173 2.85 6.40 -17.41
C GLU A 173 2.92 7.43 -16.29
N ASP A 174 1.79 8.09 -15.97
CA ASP A 174 1.71 9.09 -14.91
C ASP A 174 2.03 8.48 -13.54
N ILE A 175 1.52 7.27 -13.26
CA ILE A 175 1.83 6.52 -12.03
C ILE A 175 3.31 6.15 -11.98
N THR A 176 3.89 5.71 -13.11
CA THR A 176 5.32 5.36 -13.16
C THR A 176 6.20 6.59 -12.95
N SER A 177 5.88 7.71 -13.58
CA SER A 177 6.58 8.99 -13.45
C SER A 177 6.51 9.55 -12.03
N SER A 178 5.32 9.53 -11.42
CA SER A 178 5.13 9.97 -10.03
C SER A 178 5.89 9.08 -9.04
N ALA A 179 5.91 7.76 -9.23
CA ALA A 179 6.71 6.84 -8.42
C ALA A 179 8.21 7.13 -8.53
N GLN A 180 8.72 7.40 -9.73
CA GLN A 180 10.13 7.76 -9.95
C GLN A 180 10.50 9.05 -9.22
N PHE A 181 9.57 10.01 -9.14
CA PHE A 181 9.76 11.24 -8.37
C PHE A 181 9.73 10.97 -6.86
N ALA A 182 8.78 10.16 -6.39
CA ALA A 182 8.70 9.77 -4.98
C ALA A 182 9.98 9.05 -4.51
N LEU A 183 10.56 8.16 -5.32
CA LEU A 183 11.86 7.53 -5.01
C LEU A 183 12.98 8.54 -4.80
N ARG A 184 13.04 9.57 -5.65
CA ARG A 184 14.03 10.64 -5.49
C ARG A 184 13.84 11.36 -4.17
N LEU A 185 12.60 11.69 -3.79
CA LEU A 185 12.30 12.28 -2.48
C LEU A 185 12.72 11.35 -1.32
N LEU A 186 12.46 10.04 -1.43
CA LEU A 186 12.89 9.05 -0.43
C LEU A 186 14.41 8.97 -0.30
N ALA A 187 15.15 9.06 -1.41
CA ALA A 187 16.61 9.07 -1.42
C ALA A 187 17.18 10.31 -0.73
N PHE A 188 16.54 11.48 -0.93
CA PHE A 188 16.91 12.74 -0.29
C PHE A 188 16.30 12.95 1.10
N ARG A 189 15.78 11.88 1.75
CA ARG A 189 15.17 11.91 3.10
C ARG A 189 13.98 12.86 3.21
N GLN A 190 13.28 13.14 2.12
CA GLN A 190 12.08 13.98 2.04
C GLN A 190 10.80 13.13 2.05
N ILE A 191 10.77 12.03 2.81
CA ILE A 191 9.61 11.13 2.91
C ILE A 191 8.34 11.84 3.38
N HIS A 192 8.47 12.88 4.20
CA HIS A 192 7.34 13.69 4.68
C HIS A 192 6.52 14.30 3.53
N LYS A 193 7.18 14.69 2.43
CA LYS A 193 6.49 15.17 1.22
C LYS A 193 5.70 14.06 0.55
N VAL A 194 6.28 12.85 0.45
CA VAL A 194 5.61 11.67 -0.12
C VAL A 194 4.40 11.28 0.73
N LEU A 195 4.51 11.36 2.07
CA LEU A 195 3.43 11.04 3.00
C LEU A 195 2.40 12.17 3.19
N GLY A 196 2.61 13.33 2.54
CA GLY A 196 1.71 14.48 2.70
C GLY A 196 1.65 15.01 4.14
N MET A 197 2.75 14.93 4.88
CA MET A 197 2.85 15.37 6.29
C MET A 197 3.95 16.41 6.48
N ASP A 198 3.88 17.12 7.60
CA ASP A 198 4.97 18.00 8.02
C ASP A 198 6.23 17.21 8.38
N PRO A 199 7.43 17.77 8.12
CA PRO A 199 8.67 17.14 8.54
C PRO A 199 8.69 16.96 10.06
N LEU A 200 8.92 15.72 10.49
CA LEU A 200 9.09 15.43 11.91
C LEU A 200 10.26 16.24 12.48
N PRO A 201 10.20 16.66 13.77
CA PRO A 201 11.29 17.35 14.43
C PRO A 201 12.59 16.56 14.29
N GLN A 202 13.64 17.18 13.73
CA GLN A 202 14.91 16.48 13.55
C GLN A 202 15.52 16.17 14.92
N MET A 203 15.78 14.89 15.18
CA MET A 203 16.51 14.49 16.37
C MET A 203 17.94 15.01 16.26
N ASN A 204 18.33 15.91 17.17
CA ASN A 204 19.61 16.60 17.14
C ASN A 204 20.78 15.62 16.92
N PRO A 205 21.72 15.92 16.00
CA PRO A 205 22.84 15.02 15.66
C PRO A 205 23.83 14.79 16.81
N ARG A 206 23.67 15.48 17.95
CA ARG A 206 24.54 15.36 19.13
C ARG A 206 24.51 14.00 19.82
N PHE A 207 23.51 13.16 19.55
CA PHE A 207 23.44 11.78 20.06
C PHE A 207 23.74 10.71 19.01
N SER A 208 24.30 11.07 17.85
CA SER A 208 24.90 10.11 16.91
C SER A 208 26.20 9.56 17.50
N VAL A 209 26.07 8.67 18.48
CA VAL A 209 27.17 7.92 19.07
C VAL A 209 27.74 7.01 17.98
N ARG A 210 28.86 7.45 17.41
CA ARG A 210 29.94 6.66 16.80
C ARG A 210 29.57 5.23 16.40
N ASN A 211 28.97 5.07 15.22
CA ASN A 211 29.16 3.84 14.44
C ASN A 211 30.20 4.07 13.35
N THR A 212 31.39 4.51 13.77
CA THR A 212 32.65 4.31 13.04
C THR A 212 33.14 2.88 13.25
N ARG A 213 32.27 1.87 13.02
CA ARG A 213 32.77 0.51 12.78
C ARG A 213 33.31 0.50 11.36
N LYS A 214 34.60 0.85 11.26
CA LYS A 214 35.50 0.60 10.13
C LYS A 214 34.96 -0.53 9.26
N ARG A 215 34.56 -0.23 8.02
CA ARG A 215 34.61 -1.22 6.93
C ARG A 215 36.07 -1.64 6.85
N ARG A 216 36.37 -2.84 7.34
CA ARG A 216 37.67 -3.49 7.17
C ARG A 216 37.83 -3.66 5.65
N ARG A 217 38.67 -2.82 5.05
CA ARG A 217 39.13 -2.96 3.67
C ARG A 217 39.93 -4.25 3.65
N ASP A 218 39.40 -5.31 3.06
CA ASP A 218 40.24 -6.42 2.61
C ASP A 218 41.05 -5.88 1.43
N ASN A 219 42.34 -5.69 1.66
CA ASN A 219 43.32 -5.52 0.60
C ASN A 219 44.45 -6.49 0.94
N SER A 220 44.42 -7.63 0.27
CA SER A 220 45.59 -8.46 0.05
C SER A 220 46.73 -7.59 -0.46
N ASP A 221 47.88 -7.64 0.20
CA ASP A 221 49.16 -7.99 -0.42
C ASP A 221 50.26 -7.80 0.62
N GLY A 222 51.03 -8.87 0.83
CA GLY A 222 52.21 -8.84 1.68
C GLY A 222 53.32 -8.00 1.06
N VAL A 223 54.15 -7.41 1.92
CA VAL A 223 55.60 -7.25 1.78
C VAL A 223 56.12 -6.67 3.09
N ASP A 224 57.20 -7.28 3.57
CA ASP A 224 57.97 -6.95 4.77
C ASP A 224 58.52 -5.51 4.78
N GLY A 225 58.66 -4.94 5.98
CA GLY A 225 59.30 -3.64 6.17
C GLY A 225 59.34 -3.20 7.62
N PHE A 226 60.30 -3.74 8.37
CA PHE A 226 60.70 -3.27 9.70
C PHE A 226 61.56 -2.00 9.54
N GLU A 227 61.26 -0.95 10.31
CA GLU A 227 62.14 0.12 10.85
C GLU A 227 61.39 1.46 10.98
N GLY A 228 61.62 2.18 12.08
CA GLY A 228 61.19 3.58 12.20
C GLY A 228 60.92 4.07 13.62
N GLU A 229 61.99 4.43 14.32
CA GLU A 229 62.05 5.08 15.64
C GLU A 229 61.17 6.34 15.81
N GLY A 230 60.75 6.58 17.06
CA GLY A 230 60.99 7.85 17.75
C GLY A 230 59.96 8.96 17.62
N LYS A 231 59.16 9.18 18.67
CA LYS A 231 58.67 10.53 19.02
C LYS A 231 58.79 10.79 20.53
N LYS A 232 59.77 11.65 20.83
CA LYS A 232 60.03 12.41 22.07
C LYS A 232 58.75 12.99 22.69
N ASP A 233 58.59 12.75 23.99
CA ASP A 233 57.69 13.51 24.86
C ASP A 233 58.11 14.98 24.92
N LYS A 234 57.14 15.87 24.66
CA LYS A 234 57.30 17.32 24.82
C LYS A 234 56.86 17.68 26.24
N LYS A 235 57.84 18.07 27.04
CA LYS A 235 57.74 18.56 28.42
C LYS A 235 56.88 19.83 28.47
N ASP A 236 55.87 19.84 29.33
CA ASP A 236 55.03 21.01 29.63
C ASP A 236 55.79 22.03 30.51
N TYR A 237 55.62 23.30 30.15
CA TYR A 237 55.91 24.53 30.88
C TYR A 237 54.75 25.45 30.43
N ASP A 238 53.87 26.00 31.25
CA ASP A 238 54.17 26.87 32.39
C ASP A 238 52.88 27.25 33.17
N ASN A 239 53.06 27.57 34.46
CA ASN A 239 52.50 28.70 35.19
C ASN A 239 51.00 28.73 35.64
N TYR A 240 50.73 28.50 36.94
CA TYR A 240 50.62 29.56 37.98
C TYR A 240 50.66 28.94 39.38
#